data_AF-B7QL49-F1
#
_entry.id   AF-B7QL49-F1
#
_cell.length_a   1.000
_cell.length_b   1.000
_cell.length_c   1.000
_cell.angle_alpha   90.00
_cell.angle_beta   90.00
_cell.angle_gamma   90.00
#
_symmetry.space_group_name_H-M   'P 1'
#
loop_
_entity.id
_entity.type
_entity.pdbx_description
1 polymer ?
#
loop_
_entity_poly.entity_id
_entity_poly.type
_entity_poly.pdbx_seq_one_letter_code
_entity_poly.pdbx_strand_id
1 'polypeptide(L)'
;MTFKAKNSDSETVAFRKPYNSETSIFKRSHFCYDTPGAVYRDQILDILTLEELLKVLPKEIITPRTVLLRLNQTLYLSGLARVDLLQVPVSSSPSEHM
;
A
#
# COMPACT_ATOMS: atom_id res chain seq x y z
N MET A 1 44.83 -0.41 -56.20
CA MET A 1 43.49 0.03 -55.76
C MET A 1 43.48 0.05 -54.23
N THR A 2 43.73 1.22 -53.65
CA THR A 2 43.82 1.41 -52.19
C THR A 2 42.41 1.55 -51.65
N PHE A 3 41.94 0.59 -50.87
CA PHE A 3 40.68 0.72 -50.14
C PHE A 3 40.89 1.76 -49.05
N LYS A 4 40.33 2.96 -49.22
CA LYS A 4 40.23 3.93 -48.12
C LYS A 4 39.33 3.33 -47.06
N ALA A 5 39.91 3.03 -45.89
CA ALA A 5 39.14 2.81 -44.68
C ALA A 5 38.22 4.02 -44.51
N LYS A 6 36.90 3.79 -44.50
CA LYS A 6 35.97 4.75 -43.93
C LYS A 6 36.47 4.96 -42.51
N ASN A 7 36.84 6.20 -42.17
CA ASN A 7 36.94 6.63 -40.78
C ASN A 7 35.62 6.21 -40.13
N SER A 8 35.67 5.13 -39.35
CA SER A 8 34.76 4.98 -38.23
C SER A 8 35.14 6.15 -37.35
N ASP A 9 34.41 7.25 -37.46
CA ASP A 9 34.43 8.28 -36.44
C ASP A 9 34.04 7.55 -35.17
N SER A 10 35.07 7.18 -34.42
CA SER A 10 34.99 6.73 -33.06
C SER A 10 34.44 7.91 -32.30
N GLU A 11 33.12 8.10 -32.36
CA GLU A 11 32.39 8.83 -31.35
C GLU A 11 32.65 8.04 -30.06
N THR A 12 33.73 8.41 -29.38
CA THR A 12 33.84 8.24 -27.95
C THR A 12 32.54 8.82 -27.41
N VAL A 13 31.59 7.93 -27.10
CA VAL A 13 30.33 8.30 -26.43
C VAL A 13 30.74 8.76 -25.05
N ALA A 14 31.20 10.01 -24.99
CA ALA A 14 31.58 10.70 -23.78
C ALA A 14 30.40 10.51 -22.84
N PHE A 15 30.70 10.04 -21.63
CA PHE A 15 29.73 9.75 -20.58
C PHE A 15 28.83 10.98 -20.40
N ARG A 16 27.69 11.03 -21.12
CA ARG A 16 26.81 12.19 -21.13
C ARG A 16 26.23 12.24 -19.73
N LYS A 17 26.67 13.20 -18.91
CA LYS A 17 26.12 13.41 -17.56
C LYS A 17 24.60 13.61 -17.73
N PRO A 18 23.77 12.61 -17.40
CA PRO A 18 22.35 12.63 -17.78
C PRO A 18 21.55 13.62 -16.90
N TYR A 19 22.19 14.17 -15.87
CA TYR A 19 21.60 15.05 -14.86
C TYR A 19 22.07 16.51 -14.98
N ASN A 20 22.56 16.96 -16.14
CA ASN A 20 22.83 18.38 -16.36
C ASN A 20 21.53 19.11 -16.71
N SER A 21 21.15 20.10 -15.89
CA SER A 21 19.94 20.91 -16.00
C SER A 21 19.78 21.62 -17.35
N GLU A 22 20.89 21.93 -18.00
CA GLU A 22 20.90 22.64 -19.28
C GLU A 22 20.65 21.73 -20.49
N THR A 23 20.72 20.41 -20.30
CA THR A 23 20.52 19.45 -21.39
C THR A 23 19.06 19.43 -21.82
N SER A 24 18.81 19.38 -23.13
CA SER A 24 17.46 19.24 -23.70
C SER A 24 16.71 18.01 -23.18
N ILE A 25 17.44 16.93 -22.87
CA ILE A 25 16.91 15.70 -22.28
C ILE A 25 16.38 15.98 -20.88
N PHE A 26 17.17 16.62 -20.00
CA PHE A 26 16.77 16.95 -18.64
C PHE A 26 15.55 17.89 -18.61
N LYS A 27 15.54 18.93 -19.46
CA LYS A 27 14.42 19.88 -19.56
C LYS A 27 13.11 19.24 -20.04
N ARG A 28 13.19 18.11 -20.74
CA ARG A 28 12.03 17.35 -21.24
C ARG A 28 11.70 16.12 -20.40
N SER A 29 12.46 15.85 -19.35
CA SER A 29 12.20 14.72 -18.45
C SER A 29 10.97 14.99 -17.60
N HIS A 30 10.28 13.92 -17.22
CA HIS A 30 9.25 13.94 -16.20
C HIS A 30 9.85 13.56 -14.85
N PHE A 31 9.48 14.31 -13.81
CA PHE A 31 9.94 14.08 -12.45
C PHE A 31 8.78 13.63 -11.58
N CYS A 32 9.03 12.66 -10.71
CA CYS A 32 8.12 12.29 -9.65
C CYS A 32 8.51 13.07 -8.39
N TYR A 33 7.64 13.99 -7.96
CA TYR A 33 7.85 14.76 -6.75
C TYR A 33 7.17 14.03 -5.59
N ASP A 34 7.98 13.45 -4.71
CA ASP A 34 7.48 12.83 -3.49
C ASP A 34 7.13 13.91 -2.46
N THR A 35 5.94 13.83 -1.87
CA THR A 35 5.50 14.72 -0.80
C THR A 35 5.79 14.08 0.55
N PRO A 36 6.15 14.85 1.60
CA PRO A 36 6.31 14.29 2.94
C PRO A 36 5.08 13.48 3.37
N GLY A 37 5.31 12.33 4.02
CA GLY A 37 4.24 11.47 4.52
C GLY A 37 3.37 12.17 5.56
N ALA A 38 2.06 12.00 5.45
CA ALA A 38 1.12 12.49 6.46
C ALA A 38 1.08 11.54 7.66
N VAL A 39 1.13 12.10 8.87
CA VAL A 39 0.94 11.37 10.13
C VAL A 39 -0.42 11.75 10.72
N TYR A 40 -1.27 10.75 10.94
CA TYR A 40 -2.60 10.93 11.52
C TYR A 40 -2.57 10.60 13.01
N ARG A 41 -2.95 11.55 13.86
CA ARG A 41 -2.87 11.41 15.33
C ARG A 41 -3.72 10.27 15.90
N ASP A 42 -4.79 9.90 15.18
CA ASP A 42 -5.74 8.88 15.62
C ASP A 42 -5.44 7.50 15.02
N GLN A 43 -4.25 7.31 14.46
CA GLN A 43 -3.82 6.03 13.91
C GLN A 43 -3.48 5.04 15.02
N ILE A 44 -4.07 3.84 14.98
CA ILE A 44 -3.82 2.79 16.00
C ILE A 44 -2.35 2.35 16.07
N LEU A 45 -1.56 2.59 15.03
CA LEU A 45 -0.15 2.22 15.03
C LEU A 45 0.67 3.02 16.05
N ASP A 46 0.23 4.24 16.39
CA ASP A 46 0.95 5.14 17.30
C ASP A 46 0.86 4.71 18.76
N ILE A 47 -0.11 3.84 19.10
CA ILE A 47 -0.30 3.31 20.48
C ILE A 47 0.37 1.94 20.68
N LEU A 48 1.00 1.38 19.65
CA LEU A 48 1.64 0.06 19.70
C LEU A 48 3.15 0.20 19.86
N THR A 49 3.74 -0.67 20.68
CA THR A 49 5.19 -0.87 20.67
C THR A 49 5.63 -1.49 19.35
N LEU A 50 6.92 -1.40 19.02
CA LEU A 50 7.46 -2.05 17.82
C LEU A 50 7.20 -3.57 17.82
N GLU A 51 7.27 -4.23 18.97
CA GLU A 51 7.02 -5.66 19.07
C GLU A 51 5.55 -6.01 18.75
N GLU A 52 4.61 -5.23 19.27
CA GLU A 52 3.18 -5.39 18.98
C GLU A 52 2.86 -5.08 17.52
N LEU A 53 3.47 -4.02 16.98
CA LEU A 53 3.34 -3.64 15.58
C LEU A 53 3.74 -4.79 14.64
N LEU A 54 4.87 -5.44 14.92
CA LEU A 54 5.36 -6.58 14.14
C LEU A 54 4.47 -7.83 14.23
N LYS A 55 3.60 -7.92 15.24
CA LYS A 55 2.62 -9.01 15.41
C LYS A 55 1.31 -8.72 14.66
N VAL A 56 0.93 -7.45 14.50
CA VAL A 56 -0.34 -7.06 13.86
C VAL A 56 -0.22 -6.82 12.36
N LEU A 57 0.98 -6.44 11.89
CA LEU A 57 1.20 -6.20 10.46
C LEU A 57 1.14 -7.51 9.67
N PRO A 58 0.31 -7.60 8.62
CA PRO A 58 0.20 -8.79 7.80
C PRO A 58 1.51 -9.02 7.03
N LYS A 59 2.08 -10.22 7.16
CA LYS A 59 3.26 -10.67 6.41
C LYS A 59 2.92 -11.47 5.16
N GLU A 60 1.66 -11.89 5.07
CA GLU A 60 1.09 -12.70 4.00
C GLU A 60 -0.31 -12.18 3.67
N ILE A 61 -0.90 -12.68 2.58
CA ILE A 61 -2.25 -12.33 2.18
C ILE A 61 -3.23 -12.67 3.30
N ILE A 62 -4.06 -11.70 3.68
CA ILE A 62 -5.12 -11.91 4.67
C ILE A 62 -6.15 -12.88 4.08
N THR A 63 -6.24 -14.07 4.67
CA THR A 63 -7.27 -15.05 4.31
C THR A 63 -8.58 -14.71 5.02
N PRO A 64 -9.71 -14.55 4.31
CA PRO A 64 -11.01 -14.32 4.94
C PRO A 64 -11.37 -15.44 5.93
N ARG A 65 -11.82 -15.08 7.13
CA ARG A 65 -12.30 -16.02 8.14
C ARG A 65 -13.72 -15.66 8.54
N THR A 66 -14.59 -16.66 8.58
CA THR A 66 -15.98 -16.51 9.00
C THR A 66 -16.13 -17.01 10.42
N VAL A 67 -16.77 -16.20 11.28
CA VAL A 67 -17.15 -16.57 12.64
C VAL A 67 -18.66 -16.43 12.76
N LEU A 68 -19.32 -17.43 13.34
CA LEU A 68 -20.74 -17.36 13.65
C LEU A 68 -20.90 -16.82 15.08
N LEU A 69 -21.62 -15.71 15.22
CA LEU A 69 -21.96 -15.11 16.51
C LEU A 69 -23.46 -15.25 16.78
N ARG A 70 -23.81 -15.51 18.03
CA ARG A 70 -25.17 -15.37 18.57
C ARG A 70 -25.33 -13.98 19.17
N LEU A 71 -26.58 -13.55 19.35
CA LEU A 71 -26.89 -12.33 20.09
C LEU A 71 -26.19 -12.35 21.47
N ASN A 72 -25.68 -11.20 21.87
CA ASN A 72 -24.91 -10.95 23.08
C ASN A 72 -23.57 -11.68 23.15
N GLN A 73 -23.04 -12.18 22.04
CA GLN A 73 -21.67 -12.65 21.96
C GLN A 73 -20.70 -11.55 21.51
N THR A 74 -19.49 -11.65 22.04
CA THR A 74 -18.38 -10.74 21.76
C THR A 74 -17.27 -11.46 21.02
N LEU A 75 -16.80 -10.88 19.93
CA LEU A 75 -15.56 -11.24 19.25
C LEU A 75 -14.47 -10.24 19.64
N TYR A 76 -13.40 -10.74 20.26
CA TYR A 76 -12.20 -9.96 20.53
C TYR A 76 -11.19 -10.15 19.39
N LEU A 77 -10.67 -9.04 18.86
CA LEU A 77 -9.51 -9.02 17.97
C LEU A 77 -8.27 -8.72 18.81
N SER A 78 -7.73 -9.78 19.44
CA SER A 78 -6.69 -9.65 20.45
C SER A 78 -7.12 -8.64 21.55
N GLY A 79 -6.21 -7.78 22.01
CA GLY A 79 -6.51 -6.65 22.89
C GLY A 79 -6.81 -5.34 22.16
N LEU A 80 -7.03 -5.35 20.84
CA LEU A 80 -7.06 -4.13 20.02
C LEU A 80 -8.47 -3.68 19.62
N ALA A 81 -9.39 -4.61 19.44
CA ALA A 81 -10.75 -4.30 19.12
C ALA A 81 -11.73 -5.33 19.69
N ARG A 82 -12.97 -4.89 19.85
CA ARG A 82 -14.09 -5.66 20.39
C ARG A 82 -15.29 -5.46 19.47
N VAL A 83 -15.91 -6.57 19.08
CA VAL A 83 -17.13 -6.57 18.27
C VAL A 83 -18.22 -7.29 19.03
N ASP A 84 -19.29 -6.58 19.39
CA ASP A 84 -20.43 -7.13 20.11
C ASP A 84 -21.63 -7.27 19.18
N LEU A 85 -22.21 -8.47 19.10
CA LEU A 85 -23.44 -8.70 18.35
C LEU A 85 -24.66 -8.46 19.26
N LEU A 86 -25.18 -7.23 19.26
CA LEU A 86 -26.30 -6.84 20.13
C LEU A 86 -27.68 -7.06 19.50
N GLN A 87 -27.79 -6.93 18.18
CA GLN A 87 -29.05 -7.07 17.46
C GLN A 87 -28.80 -7.63 16.06
N VAL A 88 -29.76 -8.40 15.55
CA VAL A 88 -29.85 -8.78 14.14
C VAL A 88 -31.18 -8.25 13.59
N PRO A 89 -31.26 -7.88 12.30
CA PRO A 89 -32.52 -7.57 11.67
C PRO A 89 -33.50 -8.72 11.89
N VAL A 90 -34.67 -8.43 12.44
CA VAL A 90 -35.74 -9.42 12.52
C VAL A 90 -36.18 -9.65 11.09
N SER A 91 -35.95 -10.85 10.55
CA SER A 91 -36.69 -11.27 9.37
C SER A 91 -38.15 -11.18 9.75
N SER A 92 -38.93 -10.31 9.11
CA SER A 92 -40.37 -10.26 9.28
C SER A 92 -40.90 -11.66 9.03
N SER A 93 -41.15 -12.42 10.10
CA SER A 93 -41.88 -13.66 9.99
C SER A 93 -43.24 -13.28 9.41
N PRO A 94 -43.73 -13.98 8.38
CA PRO A 94 -45.07 -13.73 7.89
C PRO A 94 -46.00 -13.86 9.09
N SER A 95 -46.78 -12.82 9.34
CA SER A 95 -47.78 -12.78 10.40
C SER A 95 -48.57 -14.08 10.40
N GLU A 96 -48.47 -14.86 11.49
CA GLU A 96 -49.42 -15.94 11.76
C GLU A 96 -50.80 -15.27 11.84
N HIS A 97 -51.55 -15.40 10.74
CA HIS A 97 -52.96 -15.09 10.72
C HIS A 97 -53.65 -16.14 11.60
N MET A 98 -54.02 -15.69 12.79
CA MET A 98 -54.96 -16.34 13.71
C MET A 98 -56.38 -16.29 13.14
#